data_AF-A0A962Z8S4-F1
#
_entry.id   AF-A0A962Z8S4-F1
#
_cell.length_a   1.000
_cell.length_b   1.000
_cell.length_c   1.000
_cell.angle_alpha   90.00
_cell.angle_beta   90.00
_cell.angle_gamma   90.00
#
_symmetry.space_group_name_H-M   'P 1'
#
loop_
_entity.id
_entity.type
_entity.pdbx_description
1 polymer ?
#
loop_
_entity_poly.entity_id
_entity_poly.type
_entity_poly.pdbx_seq_one_letter_code
_entity_poly.pdbx_strand_id
1 'polypeptide(L)'
;MIHDTSRIMPEPIPPHLLGSASLTPQGSFEAGSMQGFELVYTAGFYGIDDSGTIRIVGRFASDQSQPQLDDPTGWNYTTVEASNGAVLRIRFDTKGNVR
;
A
#
# COMPACT_ATOMS: atom_id res chain seq x y z
N MET A 1 36.12 10.69 13.94
CA MET A 1 35.11 11.25 14.86
C MET A 1 33.76 10.80 14.35
N ILE A 2 33.20 9.73 14.92
CA ILE A 2 31.87 9.23 14.54
C ILE A 2 30.87 10.12 15.27
N HIS A 3 30.06 10.87 14.53
CA HIS A 3 28.97 11.64 15.12
C HIS A 3 27.88 10.66 15.54
N ASP A 4 27.54 10.65 16.83
CA ASP A 4 26.41 9.93 17.36
C ASP A 4 25.11 10.54 16.82
N THR A 5 24.52 9.88 15.83
CA THR A 5 23.29 10.31 15.15
C THR A 5 22.02 10.03 15.95
N SER A 6 22.11 9.32 17.09
CA SER A 6 20.95 9.01 17.94
C SER A 6 20.30 10.26 18.55
N ARG A 7 21.02 11.39 18.62
CA ARG A 7 20.50 12.69 19.08
C ARG A 7 19.78 13.50 18.00
N ILE A 8 19.89 13.12 16.73
CA ILE A 8 19.38 13.92 15.60
C ILE A 8 18.11 13.30 15.00
N MET A 9 17.91 11.98 15.16
CA MET A 9 16.68 11.31 14.72
C MET A 9 15.85 10.91 15.95
N PRO A 10 14.59 11.35 16.06
CA PRO A 10 13.69 10.83 17.08
C PRO A 10 13.54 9.32 16.93
N GLU A 11 13.31 8.64 18.05
CA GLU A 11 13.01 7.21 18.03
C GLU A 11 11.85 6.95 17.06
N PRO A 12 11.92 5.90 16.20
CA PRO A 12 10.83 5.57 15.31
C PRO A 12 9.53 5.34 16.09
N ILE A 13 8.40 5.68 15.46
CA ILE A 13 7.09 5.37 16.03
C ILE A 13 7.03 3.85 16.26
N PRO A 14 6.71 3.38 17.49
CA PRO A 14 6.57 1.97 17.77
C PRO A 14 5.62 1.28 16.77
N PRO A 15 5.98 0.12 16.20
CA PRO A 15 5.19 -0.50 15.12
C PRO A 15 3.71 -0.74 15.45
N HIS A 16 3.41 -1.11 16.69
CA HIS A 16 2.02 -1.34 17.14
C HIS A 16 1.14 -0.06 17.12
N LEU A 17 1.74 1.13 17.09
CA LEU A 17 1.01 2.40 16.96
C LEU A 17 0.79 2.80 15.49
N LEU A 18 1.54 2.21 14.55
CA LEU A 18 1.39 2.47 13.11
C LEU A 18 0.21 1.72 12.49
N GLY A 19 -0.28 0.65 13.14
CA GLY A 19 -1.32 -0.22 12.58
C GLY A 19 -0.74 -1.46 11.91
N SER A 20 -1.51 -2.07 11.01
CA SER A 20 -1.12 -3.32 10.34
C SER A 20 -1.68 -3.40 8.92
N ALA A 21 -1.01 -4.18 8.07
CA ALA A 21 -1.48 -4.50 6.73
C ALA A 21 -1.58 -6.02 6.56
N SER A 22 -2.64 -6.49 5.94
CA SER A 22 -2.84 -7.90 5.58
C SER A 22 -3.18 -8.03 4.11
N LEU A 23 -2.55 -9.00 3.44
CA LEU A 23 -2.81 -9.36 2.06
C LEU A 23 -3.39 -10.78 2.02
N THR A 24 -4.49 -10.97 1.29
CA THR A 24 -5.15 -12.25 1.10
C THR A 24 -5.54 -12.43 -0.39
N PRO A 25 -5.55 -13.66 -0.93
CA PRO A 25 -5.05 -14.89 -0.33
C PRO A 25 -3.52 -14.89 -0.15
N GLN A 26 -3.03 -15.69 0.79
CA GLN A 26 -1.59 -15.94 0.99
C GLN A 26 -1.21 -17.30 0.43
N GLY A 27 0.02 -17.44 -0.06
CA GLY A 27 0.56 -18.72 -0.51
C GLY A 27 1.29 -18.61 -1.85
N SER A 28 1.35 -19.75 -2.55
CA SER A 28 1.91 -19.86 -3.89
C SER A 28 0.78 -19.89 -4.92
N PHE A 29 1.03 -19.25 -6.07
CA PHE A 29 0.08 -19.18 -7.17
C PHE A 29 0.76 -19.66 -8.46
N GLU A 30 -0.03 -20.13 -9.42
CA GLU A 30 0.47 -20.59 -10.71
C GLU A 30 1.03 -19.40 -11.52
N ALA A 31 2.27 -19.52 -11.97
CA ALA A 31 2.90 -18.48 -12.77
C ALA A 31 2.15 -18.26 -14.09
N GLY A 32 1.87 -17.00 -14.44
CA GLY A 32 1.14 -16.64 -15.65
C GLY A 32 -0.38 -16.79 -15.57
N SER A 33 -0.93 -17.06 -14.39
CA SER A 33 -2.38 -17.08 -14.15
C SER A 33 -2.89 -15.78 -13.49
N MET A 34 -4.20 -15.54 -13.51
CA MET A 34 -4.79 -14.34 -12.89
C MET A 34 -5.26 -14.61 -11.46
N GLN A 35 -4.84 -13.76 -10.52
CA GLN A 35 -5.25 -13.80 -9.12
C GLN A 35 -5.87 -12.47 -8.71
N GLY A 36 -6.92 -12.54 -7.89
CA GLY A 36 -7.43 -11.40 -7.13
C GLY A 36 -6.83 -11.39 -5.73
N PHE A 37 -6.44 -10.21 -5.27
CA PHE A 37 -5.94 -10.01 -3.92
C PHE A 37 -6.69 -8.86 -3.22
N GLU A 38 -6.89 -9.02 -1.93
CA GLU A 38 -7.39 -7.98 -1.04
C GLU A 38 -6.25 -7.54 -0.10
N LEU A 39 -5.94 -6.24 -0.14
CA LEU A 39 -5.00 -5.61 0.77
C LEU A 39 -5.79 -4.72 1.74
N VAL A 40 -5.81 -5.10 3.01
CA VAL A 40 -6.43 -4.31 4.08
C VAL A 40 -5.35 -3.68 4.92
N TYR A 41 -5.37 -2.36 5.04
CA TYR A 41 -4.61 -1.63 6.05
C TYR A 41 -5.56 -1.20 7.18
N THR A 42 -5.24 -1.61 8.41
CA THR A 42 -5.93 -1.18 9.62
C THR A 42 -5.08 -0.10 10.29
N ALA A 43 -5.60 1.12 10.33
CA ALA A 43 -4.90 2.24 10.95
C ALA A 43 -4.66 1.99 12.45
N GLY A 44 -3.46 2.34 12.92
CA GLY A 44 -3.09 2.26 14.33
C GLY A 44 -3.57 3.49 15.12
N PHE A 45 -2.98 3.66 16.31
CA PHE A 45 -3.35 4.73 17.26
C PHE A 45 -3.36 6.13 16.64
N TYR A 46 -2.40 6.43 15.75
CA TYR A 46 -2.27 7.77 15.16
C TYR A 46 -3.17 8.01 13.95
N GLY A 47 -3.81 6.98 13.38
CA GLY A 47 -4.64 7.15 12.19
C GLY A 47 -3.87 7.59 10.95
N ILE A 48 -4.62 8.10 9.95
CA ILE A 48 -4.11 8.79 8.77
C ILE A 48 -4.84 10.14 8.69
N ASP A 49 -4.09 11.23 8.61
CA ASP A 49 -4.62 12.59 8.52
C ASP A 49 -5.05 12.96 7.08
N ASP A 50 -5.72 14.11 6.89
CA ASP A 50 -6.26 14.57 5.60
C ASP A 50 -5.21 14.74 4.47
N SER A 51 -3.95 14.97 4.85
CA SER A 51 -2.78 15.05 3.97
C SER A 51 -1.98 13.75 3.91
N GLY A 52 -2.38 12.75 4.69
CA GLY A 52 -1.76 11.43 4.73
C GLY A 52 -1.96 10.66 3.43
N THR A 53 -1.09 9.68 3.18
CA THR A 53 -1.19 8.84 1.98
C THR A 53 -0.68 7.45 2.26
N ILE A 54 -1.41 6.43 1.81
CA ILE A 54 -0.89 5.06 1.71
C ILE A 54 -0.30 4.88 0.31
N ARG A 55 0.91 4.36 0.23
CA ARG A 55 1.53 3.98 -1.05
C ARG A 55 1.76 2.47 -1.07
N ILE A 56 1.20 1.82 -2.09
CA ILE A 56 1.42 0.40 -2.36
C ILE A 56 2.46 0.33 -3.48
N VAL A 57 3.58 -0.34 -3.21
CA VAL A 57 4.69 -0.44 -4.15
C VAL A 57 4.99 -1.90 -4.46
N GLY A 58 4.98 -2.24 -5.75
CA GLY A 58 5.41 -3.54 -6.25
C GLY A 58 6.89 -3.55 -6.61
N ARG A 59 7.46 -4.74 -6.79
CA ARG A 59 8.79 -4.87 -7.40
C ARG A 59 8.68 -4.66 -8.91
N PHE A 60 9.70 -4.03 -9.50
CA PHE A 60 9.71 -3.71 -10.94
C PHE A 60 9.64 -4.96 -11.84
N ALA A 61 10.44 -5.99 -11.54
CA ALA A 61 10.34 -7.27 -12.25
C ALA A 61 9.15 -8.06 -11.68
N SER A 62 7.98 -7.85 -12.27
CA SER A 62 6.73 -8.51 -11.93
C SER A 62 5.88 -8.70 -13.18
N ASP A 63 5.08 -9.77 -13.21
CA ASP A 63 3.99 -10.03 -14.16
C ASP A 63 2.69 -9.30 -13.76
N GLN A 64 2.71 -8.53 -12.66
CA GLN A 64 1.60 -7.72 -12.23
C GLN A 64 1.23 -6.69 -13.29
N SER A 65 0.01 -6.81 -13.79
CA SER A 65 -0.55 -5.86 -14.75
C SER A 65 -1.00 -4.57 -14.08
N GLN A 66 -1.12 -3.50 -14.87
CA GLN A 66 -1.59 -2.20 -14.38
C GLN A 66 -3.03 -2.32 -13.84
N PRO A 67 -3.31 -1.85 -12.61
CA PRO A 67 -4.68 -1.78 -12.10
C PRO A 67 -5.48 -0.75 -12.89
N GLN A 68 -6.77 -1.03 -13.06
CA GLN A 68 -7.74 -0.09 -13.63
C GLN A 68 -8.98 -0.02 -12.73
N LEU A 69 -9.67 1.11 -12.75
CA LEU A 69 -10.71 1.45 -11.76
C LEU A 69 -12.12 1.62 -12.38
N ASP A 70 -12.25 1.45 -13.69
CA ASP A 70 -13.40 1.95 -14.45
C ASP A 70 -14.31 0.84 -14.98
N ASP A 71 -13.73 -0.28 -15.46
CA ASP A 71 -14.49 -1.39 -16.05
C ASP A 71 -14.54 -2.58 -15.08
N PRO A 72 -15.68 -2.82 -14.39
CA PRO A 72 -15.81 -3.92 -13.43
C PRO A 72 -15.70 -5.32 -14.06
N THR A 73 -15.80 -5.42 -15.39
CA THR A 73 -15.67 -6.69 -16.13
C THR A 73 -14.34 -6.82 -16.85
N GLY A 74 -13.55 -5.75 -16.88
CA GLY A 74 -12.23 -5.69 -17.49
C GLY A 74 -11.15 -6.35 -16.64
N TRP A 75 -10.03 -6.68 -17.28
CA TRP A 75 -8.87 -7.23 -16.58
C TRP A 75 -8.31 -6.22 -15.57
N ASN A 76 -7.76 -6.73 -14.47
CA ASN A 76 -7.12 -5.94 -13.41
C ASN A 76 -8.04 -4.89 -12.78
N TYR A 77 -9.36 -5.11 -12.81
CA TYR A 77 -10.30 -4.27 -12.10
C TYR A 77 -9.96 -4.24 -10.61
N THR A 78 -9.78 -3.03 -10.11
CA THR A 78 -9.37 -2.77 -8.74
C THR A 78 -10.36 -1.79 -8.12
N THR A 79 -10.80 -2.09 -6.92
CA THR A 79 -11.61 -1.19 -6.10
C THR A 79 -10.78 -0.75 -4.89
N VAL A 80 -11.07 0.44 -4.38
CA VAL A 80 -10.46 0.95 -3.15
C VAL A 80 -11.55 1.61 -2.33
N GLU A 81 -11.64 1.24 -1.06
CA GLU A 81 -12.60 1.81 -0.13
C GLU A 81 -11.93 2.21 1.18
N ALA A 82 -12.53 3.20 1.85
CA ALA A 82 -12.22 3.54 3.22
C ALA A 82 -13.41 3.12 4.08
N SER A 83 -13.17 2.27 5.08
CA SER A 83 -14.22 1.72 5.96
C SER A 83 -15.01 2.77 6.75
N ASN A 84 -14.45 3.98 6.88
CA ASN A 84 -15.06 5.13 7.55
C ASN A 84 -15.67 6.17 6.58
N GLY A 85 -15.70 5.88 5.27
CA GLY A 85 -16.24 6.79 4.26
C GLY A 85 -15.35 7.99 3.91
N ALA A 86 -14.06 7.96 4.28
CA ALA A 86 -13.12 9.00 3.85
C ALA A 86 -13.05 9.08 2.31
N VAL A 87 -12.99 10.31 1.79
CA VAL A 87 -12.86 10.53 0.35
C VAL A 87 -11.43 10.21 -0.08
N LEU A 88 -11.29 9.26 -0.99
CA LEU A 88 -9.99 8.80 -1.48
C LEU A 88 -9.66 9.41 -2.84
N ARG A 89 -8.44 9.94 -2.97
CA ARG A 89 -7.84 10.22 -4.27
C ARG A 89 -6.92 9.07 -4.67
N ILE A 90 -7.35 8.30 -5.65
CA ILE A 90 -6.62 7.11 -6.12
C ILE A 90 -5.78 7.49 -7.34
N ARG A 91 -4.53 7.04 -7.38
CA ARG A 91 -3.62 7.20 -8.52
C ARG A 91 -2.69 6.00 -8.62
N PHE A 92 -2.44 5.55 -9.86
CA PHE A 92 -1.37 4.62 -10.19
C PHE A 92 -0.29 5.33 -11.02
N ASP A 93 0.97 5.02 -10.75
CA ASP A 93 2.13 5.52 -11.50
C ASP A 93 3.24 4.47 -11.51
N THR A 94 3.60 3.97 -12.69
CA THR A 94 4.65 2.95 -12.88
C THR A 94 6.04 3.41 -12.43
N LYS A 95 6.25 4.73 -12.32
CA LYS A 95 7.50 5.35 -11.84
C LYS A 95 7.27 6.27 -10.63
N GLY A 96 6.16 6.08 -9.91
CA GLY A 96 5.82 6.85 -8.71
C GLY A 96 6.76 6.62 -7.52
N ASN A 97 7.77 5.76 -7.66
CA ASN A 97 8.80 5.48 -6.68
C ASN A 97 9.96 6.49 -6.70
N VAL A 98 10.05 7.35 -7.72
CA VAL A 98 11.07 8.40 -7.78
C VAL A 98 10.71 9.51 -6.78
N ARG A 99 11.64 9.78 -5.86
CA ARG A 99 11.53 10.82 -4.83
C ARG A 99 12.37 12.03 -5.20
#